data_AF-Q5B5B9-F1
#
_entry.id   AF-Q5B5B9-F1
#
_cell.length_a   1.000
_cell.length_b   1.000
_cell.length_c   1.000
_cell.angle_alpha   90.00
_cell.angle_beta   90.00
_cell.angle_gamma   90.00
#
_symmetry.space_group_name_H-M   'P 1'
#
loop_
_entity.id
_entity.type
_entity.pdbx_description
1 polymer ?
#
loop_
_entity_poly.entity_id
_entity_poly.type
_entity_poly.pdbx_seq_one_letter_code
_entity_poly.pdbx_strand_id
1 'polypeptide(L)'
;MPTNHVPPPQYTPISTYSRLPKPATGEDGFFSETLSSATTIPTVHTFKLEHLQPNLPSQPPSWPSPTTPPDLIPVPGADLIMRLELATPGVCGHPATAHGGVLATVIDEAMSLGVTLYAPEAGEQYDPTAVGTASATRGVPGGRIRSKMFTSQLDIRYKRPVSVPGEIEVRVQVLAKQGRKLWVKAQVVQNGQIMVDAMAFWLLTLAKSVL
;
A
#
# COMPACT_ATOMS: atom_id res chain seq x y z
N MET A 1 3.65 4.94 -25.44
CA MET A 1 3.75 5.49 -24.07
C MET A 1 3.14 4.46 -23.13
N PRO A 2 3.82 4.08 -22.02
CA PRO A 2 3.24 3.17 -21.05
C PRO A 2 1.94 3.75 -20.49
N THR A 3 0.86 2.96 -20.44
CA THR A 3 -0.49 3.39 -20.03
C THR A 3 -0.67 3.44 -18.52
N ASN A 4 0.43 3.49 -17.75
CA ASN A 4 0.44 3.19 -16.31
C ASN A 4 -0.32 4.24 -15.51
N HIS A 5 -0.37 5.46 -16.03
CA HIS A 5 -1.08 6.60 -15.44
C HIS A 5 -2.59 6.56 -15.66
N VAL A 6 -3.06 5.75 -16.62
CA VAL A 6 -4.48 5.67 -16.96
C VAL A 6 -5.16 4.67 -16.02
N PRO A 7 -6.19 5.08 -15.26
CA PRO A 7 -6.95 4.16 -14.42
C PRO A 7 -7.59 3.05 -15.26
N PRO A 8 -7.61 1.79 -14.79
CA PRO A 8 -8.46 0.77 -15.38
C PRO A 8 -9.95 1.15 -15.32
N PRO A 9 -10.82 0.54 -16.15
CA PRO A 9 -12.26 0.74 -16.05
C PRO A 9 -12.77 0.44 -14.63
N GLN A 10 -13.66 1.29 -14.09
CA GLN A 10 -14.22 1.23 -12.73
C GLN A 10 -13.23 1.61 -11.61
N TYR A 11 -12.11 2.24 -11.95
CA TYR A 11 -11.15 2.74 -10.97
C TYR A 11 -10.97 4.24 -11.07
N THR A 12 -10.83 4.87 -9.90
CA THR A 12 -10.51 6.29 -9.76
C THR A 12 -9.10 6.48 -9.23
N PRO A 13 -8.32 7.44 -9.76
CA PRO A 13 -7.00 7.74 -9.23
C PRO A 13 -7.11 8.34 -7.82
N ILE A 14 -6.17 7.95 -6.95
CA ILE A 14 -6.02 8.49 -5.60
C ILE A 14 -4.55 8.82 -5.33
N SER A 15 -4.31 9.72 -4.38
CA SER A 15 -2.96 10.04 -3.94
C SER A 15 -2.30 8.83 -3.27
N THR A 16 -1.02 8.61 -3.57
CA THR A 16 -0.15 7.71 -2.80
C THR A 16 0.49 8.55 -1.70
N TYR A 17 -0.18 8.69 -0.55
CA TYR A 17 0.22 9.67 0.48
C TYR A 17 1.65 9.48 1.01
N SER A 18 2.14 8.23 1.08
CA SER A 18 3.52 7.91 1.44
C SER A 18 4.57 8.41 0.44
N ARG A 19 4.15 8.83 -0.76
CA ARG A 19 5.02 9.49 -1.75
C ARG A 19 5.06 11.01 -1.58
N LEU A 20 4.34 11.57 -0.60
CA LEU A 20 4.36 13.00 -0.28
C LEU A 20 5.32 13.24 0.90
N PRO A 21 6.38 14.05 0.74
CA PRO A 21 7.29 14.36 1.83
C PRO A 21 6.57 15.06 2.99
N LYS A 22 6.96 14.71 4.22
CA LYS A 22 6.42 15.32 5.45
C LYS A 22 7.54 15.92 6.31
N PRO A 23 8.12 17.08 5.92
CA PRO A 23 9.32 17.62 6.57
C PRO A 23 9.15 17.88 8.08
N ALA A 24 7.92 18.14 8.53
CA ALA A 24 7.63 18.43 9.93
C ALA A 24 7.75 17.19 10.85
N THR A 25 7.49 15.99 10.33
CA THR A 25 7.48 14.75 11.12
C THR A 25 8.51 13.72 10.67
N GLY A 26 9.03 13.85 9.44
CA GLY A 26 9.88 12.85 8.79
C GLY A 26 9.14 11.55 8.43
N GLU A 27 7.81 11.52 8.65
CA GLU A 27 6.99 10.37 8.29
C GLU A 27 7.05 10.13 6.77
N ASP A 28 7.01 8.86 6.38
CA ASP A 28 7.10 8.39 5.00
C ASP A 28 8.37 8.78 4.24
N GLY A 29 9.42 9.28 4.91
CA GLY A 29 10.71 9.57 4.26
C GLY A 29 11.28 8.37 3.50
N PHE A 30 10.97 7.15 3.94
CA PHE A 30 11.37 5.95 3.22
C PHE A 30 10.74 5.84 1.81
N PHE A 31 9.45 6.13 1.65
CA PHE A 31 8.77 6.07 0.35
C PHE A 31 8.89 7.36 -0.46
N SER A 32 8.77 8.51 0.21
CA SER A 32 8.77 9.84 -0.42
C SER A 32 10.15 10.32 -0.83
N GLU A 33 11.22 9.79 -0.22
CA GLU A 33 12.61 10.17 -0.53
C GLU A 33 13.46 8.95 -0.92
N THR A 34 13.71 8.01 0.01
CA THR A 34 14.66 6.90 -0.21
C THR A 34 14.30 6.05 -1.44
N LEU A 35 13.01 5.70 -1.59
CA LEU A 35 12.52 4.92 -2.72
C LEU A 35 11.98 5.81 -3.87
N SER A 36 12.12 7.14 -3.78
CA SER A 36 11.62 8.09 -4.77
C SER A 36 12.77 8.70 -5.57
N SER A 37 13.40 7.90 -6.43
CA SER A 37 14.48 8.38 -7.29
C SER A 37 14.42 7.76 -8.69
N ALA A 38 15.17 8.35 -9.62
CA ALA A 38 15.33 7.85 -10.98
C ALA A 38 15.96 6.44 -11.05
N THR A 39 16.64 6.00 -9.98
CA THR A 39 17.31 4.70 -9.93
C THR A 39 16.60 3.70 -9.03
N THR A 40 15.56 4.10 -8.30
CA THR A 40 14.75 3.22 -7.44
C THR A 40 13.34 3.04 -8.01
N ILE A 41 12.36 3.81 -7.52
CA ILE A 41 10.97 3.78 -7.98
C ILE A 41 10.62 5.20 -8.46
N PRO A 42 10.87 5.54 -9.75
CA PRO A 42 10.64 6.88 -10.27
C PRO A 42 9.15 7.27 -10.28
N THR A 43 8.25 6.33 -10.58
CA THR A 43 6.82 6.63 -10.73
C THR A 43 5.95 5.64 -9.97
N VAL A 44 4.88 6.15 -9.35
CA VAL A 44 3.86 5.38 -8.64
C VAL A 44 2.49 5.99 -8.94
N HIS A 45 1.53 5.14 -9.34
CA HIS A 45 0.14 5.51 -9.61
C HIS A 45 -0.78 4.58 -8.84
N THR A 46 -1.64 5.16 -8.00
CA THR A 46 -2.56 4.38 -7.17
C THR A 46 -4.00 4.66 -7.59
N PHE A 47 -4.78 3.60 -7.71
CA PHE A 47 -6.18 3.64 -8.10
C PHE A 47 -7.01 2.84 -7.12
N LYS A 48 -8.20 3.33 -6.79
CA LYS A 48 -9.19 2.59 -5.99
C LYS A 48 -10.36 2.17 -6.86
N LEU A 49 -10.97 1.04 -6.54
CA LEU A 49 -12.23 0.62 -7.13
C LEU A 49 -13.33 1.64 -6.75
N GLU A 50 -14.16 2.04 -7.72
CA GLU A 50 -15.23 3.02 -7.52
C GLU A 50 -16.29 2.54 -6.52
N HIS A 51 -16.64 1.26 -6.60
CA HIS A 51 -17.68 0.63 -5.80
C HIS A 51 -17.07 -0.48 -4.94
N LEU A 52 -16.53 -0.09 -3.79
CA LEU A 52 -16.05 -1.02 -2.77
C LEU A 52 -17.22 -1.81 -2.16
N GLN A 53 -16.93 -3.01 -1.67
CA GLN A 53 -17.93 -3.79 -0.94
C GLN A 53 -18.35 -3.02 0.33
N PRO A 54 -19.65 -2.82 0.59
CA PRO A 54 -20.09 -1.97 1.70
C PRO A 54 -19.81 -2.58 3.07
N ASN A 55 -19.77 -3.92 3.16
CA ASN A 55 -19.54 -4.64 4.40
C ASN A 55 -18.50 -5.74 4.17
N LEU A 56 -17.42 -5.69 4.94
CA LEU A 56 -16.42 -6.75 4.98
C LEU A 56 -16.93 -7.94 5.81
N PRO A 57 -16.65 -9.18 5.40
CA PRO A 57 -16.85 -10.35 6.24
C PRO A 57 -16.15 -10.21 7.60
N SER A 58 -16.75 -10.76 8.66
CA SER A 58 -16.15 -10.77 10.01
C SER A 58 -15.26 -11.98 10.29
N GLN A 59 -15.34 -13.00 9.44
CA GLN A 59 -14.53 -14.20 9.54
C GLN A 59 -13.17 -13.99 8.88
N PRO A 60 -12.04 -14.23 9.60
CA PRO A 60 -10.71 -14.20 8.99
C PRO A 60 -10.60 -15.19 7.83
N PRO A 61 -9.95 -14.81 6.71
CA PRO A 61 -9.70 -15.74 5.62
C PRO A 61 -8.75 -16.86 6.06
N SER A 62 -8.87 -18.03 5.44
CA SER A 62 -7.82 -19.04 5.50
C SER A 62 -6.67 -18.66 4.56
N TRP A 63 -5.43 -18.82 5.01
CA TRP A 63 -4.27 -18.71 4.13
C TRP A 63 -3.95 -20.10 3.56
N PRO A 64 -4.12 -20.36 2.25
CA PRO A 64 -3.89 -21.68 1.67
C PRO A 64 -2.45 -22.15 1.86
N SER A 65 -2.17 -23.45 1.66
CA SER A 65 -0.80 -23.98 1.70
C SER A 65 0.15 -23.19 0.79
N PRO A 66 1.43 -22.99 1.15
CA PRO A 66 2.43 -22.35 0.28
C PRO A 66 2.57 -22.98 -1.11
N THR A 67 2.26 -24.28 -1.22
CA THR A 67 2.29 -25.06 -2.45
C THR A 67 1.02 -24.96 -3.29
N THR A 68 -0.06 -24.41 -2.76
CA THR A 68 -1.29 -24.18 -3.53
C THR A 68 -1.06 -23.05 -4.54
N PRO A 69 -1.37 -23.25 -5.83
CA PRO A 69 -1.35 -22.18 -6.82
C PRO A 69 -2.34 -21.07 -6.43
N PRO A 70 -1.90 -19.79 -6.38
CA PRO A 70 -2.82 -18.70 -6.05
C PRO A 70 -3.62 -18.28 -7.28
N ASP A 71 -4.90 -17.98 -7.07
CA ASP A 71 -5.72 -17.31 -8.07
C ASP A 71 -5.35 -15.83 -8.17
N LEU A 72 -5.32 -15.33 -9.42
CA LEU A 72 -5.05 -13.93 -9.72
C LEU A 72 -6.22 -13.05 -9.24
N ILE A 73 -5.94 -12.00 -8.49
CA ILE A 73 -6.95 -10.99 -8.14
C ILE A 73 -7.41 -10.31 -9.43
N PRO A 74 -8.71 -10.35 -9.78
CA PRO A 74 -9.21 -9.81 -11.03
C PRO A 74 -9.23 -8.27 -11.02
N VAL A 75 -9.25 -7.69 -12.23
CA VAL A 75 -9.43 -6.25 -12.46
C VAL A 75 -10.56 -6.12 -13.49
N PRO A 76 -11.76 -5.66 -13.11
CA PRO A 76 -12.16 -5.19 -11.77
C PRO A 76 -12.25 -6.32 -10.72
N GLY A 77 -12.03 -5.96 -9.46
CA GLY A 77 -12.15 -6.85 -8.28
C GLY A 77 -11.07 -6.67 -7.22
N ALA A 78 -9.92 -6.11 -7.59
CA ALA A 78 -8.98 -5.52 -6.63
C ALA A 78 -9.60 -4.24 -6.05
N ASP A 79 -9.59 -4.07 -4.73
CA ASP A 79 -10.04 -2.85 -4.06
C ASP A 79 -9.10 -1.67 -4.37
N LEU A 80 -7.80 -1.97 -4.47
CA LEU A 80 -6.75 -1.01 -4.78
C LEU A 80 -5.75 -1.61 -5.76
N ILE A 81 -5.31 -0.79 -6.70
CA ILE A 81 -4.25 -1.09 -7.66
C ILE A 81 -3.16 -0.05 -7.50
N MET A 82 -1.92 -0.47 -7.33
CA MET A 82 -0.75 0.40 -7.33
C MET A 82 0.20 -0.03 -8.45
N ARG A 83 0.41 0.85 -9.43
CA ARG A 83 1.36 0.63 -10.53
C ARG A 83 2.65 1.36 -10.25
N LEU A 84 3.77 0.66 -10.37
CA LEU A 84 5.10 1.20 -10.10
C LEU A 84 6.03 0.89 -11.26
N GLU A 85 6.86 1.87 -11.60
CA GLU A 85 8.05 1.63 -12.42
C GLU A 85 9.21 1.32 -11.48
N LEU A 86 9.87 0.18 -11.68
CA LEU A 86 11.07 -0.21 -10.96
C LEU A 86 12.28 0.06 -11.85
N ALA A 87 13.16 0.95 -11.40
CA ALA A 87 14.39 1.32 -12.09
C ALA A 87 15.61 0.57 -11.53
N THR A 88 16.72 0.67 -12.23
CA THR A 88 18.01 0.07 -11.84
C THR A 88 19.05 1.16 -11.57
N PRO A 89 20.09 0.87 -10.77
CA PRO A 89 20.30 -0.37 -10.00
C PRO A 89 19.63 -0.38 -8.61
N GLY A 90 18.97 0.70 -8.21
CA GLY A 90 18.61 0.97 -6.80
C GLY A 90 17.63 -0.01 -6.17
N VAL A 91 16.86 -0.77 -6.95
CA VAL A 91 15.99 -1.84 -6.43
C VAL A 91 16.51 -3.26 -6.66
N CYS A 92 17.70 -3.42 -7.27
CA CYS A 92 18.22 -4.74 -7.64
C CYS A 92 18.68 -5.53 -6.42
N GLY A 93 18.29 -6.80 -6.32
CA GLY A 93 18.88 -7.78 -5.39
C GLY A 93 19.84 -8.74 -6.07
N HIS A 94 19.61 -8.99 -7.36
CA HIS A 94 20.48 -9.71 -8.29
C HIS A 94 20.49 -8.95 -9.62
N PRO A 95 21.40 -9.26 -10.56
CA PRO A 95 21.40 -8.63 -11.88
C PRO A 95 20.01 -8.67 -12.53
N ALA A 96 19.51 -7.49 -12.93
CA ALA A 96 18.21 -7.31 -13.57
C ALA A 96 17.01 -7.90 -12.81
N THR A 97 17.10 -8.08 -11.49
CA THR A 97 16.04 -8.66 -10.66
C THR A 97 15.79 -7.83 -9.41
N ALA A 98 14.53 -7.44 -9.18
CA ALA A 98 14.16 -6.67 -7.99
C ALA A 98 14.46 -7.47 -6.70
N HIS A 99 14.99 -6.79 -5.68
CA HIS A 99 15.22 -7.38 -4.37
C HIS A 99 13.88 -7.73 -3.72
N GLY A 100 13.77 -8.92 -3.13
CA GLY A 100 12.53 -9.37 -2.49
C GLY A 100 12.05 -8.42 -1.40
N GLY A 101 12.97 -7.84 -0.62
CA GLY A 101 12.66 -6.81 0.37
C GLY A 101 12.01 -5.54 -0.21
N VAL A 102 12.37 -5.11 -1.43
CA VAL A 102 11.69 -3.97 -2.08
C VAL A 102 10.26 -4.34 -2.44
N LEU A 103 10.04 -5.55 -2.94
CA LEU A 103 8.69 -6.05 -3.25
C LEU A 103 7.85 -6.19 -1.98
N ALA A 104 8.44 -6.65 -0.88
CA ALA A 104 7.78 -6.72 0.43
C ALA A 104 7.36 -5.34 0.94
N THR A 105 8.25 -4.37 0.85
CA THR A 105 7.98 -2.96 1.20
C THR A 105 6.82 -2.39 0.37
N VAL A 106 6.84 -2.58 -0.95
CA VAL A 106 5.78 -2.11 -1.85
C VAL A 106 4.43 -2.78 -1.56
N ILE A 107 4.44 -4.07 -1.22
CA ILE A 107 3.23 -4.80 -0.80
C ILE A 107 2.67 -4.23 0.51
N ASP A 108 3.52 -4.03 1.52
CA ASP A 108 3.11 -3.49 2.82
C ASP A 108 2.43 -2.12 2.66
N GLU A 109 3.02 -1.24 1.86
CA GLU A 109 2.48 0.09 1.56
C GLU A 109 1.13 0.02 0.83
N ALA A 110 1.04 -0.79 -0.23
CA ALA A 110 -0.20 -0.93 -0.98
C ALA A 110 -1.33 -1.52 -0.13
N MET A 111 -1.02 -2.51 0.70
CA MET A 111 -1.98 -3.10 1.64
C MET A 111 -2.41 -2.09 2.70
N SER A 112 -1.50 -1.28 3.26
CA SER A 112 -1.82 -0.18 4.18
C SER A 112 -2.82 0.80 3.55
N LEU A 113 -2.59 1.23 2.30
CA LEU A 113 -3.55 2.09 1.59
C LEU A 113 -4.90 1.37 1.39
N GLY A 114 -4.90 0.08 1.08
CA GLY A 114 -6.11 -0.73 1.02
C GLY A 114 -6.90 -0.74 2.34
N VAL A 115 -6.22 -0.86 3.48
CA VAL A 115 -6.84 -0.75 4.82
C VAL A 115 -7.52 0.60 5.01
N THR A 116 -6.90 1.70 4.57
CA THR A 116 -7.50 3.04 4.71
C THR A 116 -8.79 3.22 3.92
N LEU A 117 -9.03 2.43 2.87
CA LEU A 117 -10.30 2.46 2.13
C LEU A 117 -11.49 1.97 2.98
N TYR A 118 -11.23 1.09 3.96
CA TYR A 118 -12.25 0.48 4.84
C TYR A 118 -12.15 0.93 6.31
N ALA A 119 -11.15 1.74 6.62
CA ALA A 119 -10.93 2.37 7.91
C ALA A 119 -10.34 3.79 7.68
N PRO A 120 -11.09 4.70 7.04
CA PRO A 120 -10.59 6.05 6.73
C PRO A 120 -10.18 6.83 7.99
N GLU A 121 -10.74 6.49 9.16
CA GLU A 121 -10.32 7.00 10.47
C GLU A 121 -8.88 6.65 10.86
N ALA A 122 -8.30 5.64 10.22
CA ALA A 122 -6.91 5.23 10.43
C ALA A 122 -5.95 5.80 9.36
N GLY A 123 -6.50 6.34 8.27
CA GLY A 123 -5.73 6.99 7.22
C GLY A 123 -5.30 8.41 7.56
N GLU A 124 -4.64 9.06 6.61
CA GLU A 124 -4.31 10.47 6.72
C GLU A 124 -5.55 11.35 6.51
N GLN A 125 -5.93 12.07 7.56
CA GLN A 125 -6.93 13.13 7.43
C GLN A 125 -6.23 14.41 6.98
N TYR A 126 -6.44 14.76 5.71
CA TYR A 126 -6.13 16.10 5.18
C TYR A 126 -6.86 17.16 6.02
N ASP A 127 -6.11 18.11 6.58
CA ASP A 127 -6.69 19.33 7.15
C ASP A 127 -6.65 20.45 6.10
N PRO A 128 -7.77 20.76 5.41
CA PRO A 128 -7.81 21.86 4.45
C PRO A 128 -7.52 23.23 5.09
N THR A 129 -7.57 23.35 6.43
CA THR A 129 -7.30 24.61 7.14
C THR A 129 -5.84 24.78 7.55
N ALA A 130 -4.99 23.76 7.38
CA ALA A 130 -3.56 23.82 7.71
C ALA A 130 -2.69 24.49 6.61
N VAL A 131 -3.30 25.29 5.75
CA VAL A 131 -2.57 26.10 4.76
C VAL A 131 -2.14 27.40 5.43
N GLY A 132 -0.86 27.45 5.82
CA GLY A 132 -0.16 28.68 6.10
C GLY A 132 0.01 29.02 7.57
N THR A 133 0.93 28.33 8.26
CA THR A 133 1.87 28.99 9.17
C THR A 133 3.09 28.10 9.34
N ALA A 134 4.20 28.46 8.70
CA ALA A 134 5.51 28.06 9.18
C ALA A 134 5.74 28.74 10.52
N SER A 135 5.49 28.03 11.63
CA SER A 135 6.02 28.44 12.94
C SER A 135 6.27 27.21 13.79
N ALA A 136 7.55 26.91 13.98
CA ALA A 136 8.03 25.96 14.94
C ALA A 136 7.81 26.49 16.36
N THR A 137 6.82 25.98 17.09
CA THR A 137 6.80 26.03 18.57
C THR A 137 5.96 24.90 19.17
N ARG A 138 6.62 24.15 20.06
CA ARG A 138 6.18 23.50 21.32
C ARG A 138 4.69 23.23 21.55
N GLY A 139 4.41 21.99 21.97
CA GLY A 139 3.08 21.38 22.00
C GLY A 139 2.02 21.95 22.93
N VAL A 140 0.86 21.28 22.81
CA VAL A 140 -0.42 21.31 23.60
C VAL A 140 -1.52 22.21 22.99
N PRO A 141 -2.84 21.88 23.01
CA PRO A 141 -3.56 20.59 22.99
C PRO A 141 -4.58 20.52 21.83
N GLY A 142 -4.45 19.50 21.00
CA GLY A 142 -5.35 19.18 19.88
C GLY A 142 -4.75 18.10 18.98
N GLY A 143 -3.74 17.40 19.51
CA GLY A 143 -2.94 16.43 18.79
C GLY A 143 -3.85 15.35 18.27
N ARG A 144 -4.11 15.40 16.96
CA ARG A 144 -4.87 14.41 16.22
C ARG A 144 -4.25 13.05 16.49
N ILE A 145 -4.90 12.27 17.34
CA ILE A 145 -4.49 10.91 17.58
C ILE A 145 -5.05 10.13 16.42
N ARG A 146 -4.23 9.89 15.40
CA ARG A 146 -4.53 8.86 14.42
C ARG A 146 -4.92 7.60 15.20
N SER A 147 -6.02 6.98 14.81
CA SER A 147 -6.18 5.54 15.00
C SER A 147 -4.99 4.91 14.27
N LYS A 148 -3.84 4.73 14.93
CA LYS A 148 -2.63 4.24 14.27
C LYS A 148 -2.94 2.81 13.85
N MET A 149 -3.08 2.58 12.55
CA MET A 149 -3.06 1.23 12.01
C MET A 149 -1.61 0.77 11.98
N PHE A 150 -1.38 -0.49 12.33
CA PHE A 150 -0.04 -1.08 12.26
C PHE A 150 -0.12 -2.41 11.54
N THR A 151 0.82 -2.65 10.63
CA THR A 151 1.08 -3.98 10.10
C THR A 151 1.43 -4.89 11.28
N SER A 152 0.60 -5.91 11.53
CA SER A 152 0.86 -6.85 12.63
C SER A 152 1.51 -8.14 12.13
N GLN A 153 1.23 -8.53 10.89
CA GLN A 153 1.81 -9.69 10.23
C GLN A 153 1.78 -9.46 8.73
N LEU A 154 2.85 -9.87 8.05
CA LEU A 154 2.94 -9.93 6.60
C LEU A 154 3.62 -11.26 6.19
N ASP A 155 2.85 -12.15 5.57
CA ASP A 155 3.29 -13.43 5.00
C ASP A 155 3.40 -13.28 3.48
N ILE A 156 4.61 -13.50 2.95
CA ILE A 156 4.93 -13.24 1.54
C ILE A 156 5.46 -14.50 0.89
N ARG A 157 4.94 -14.82 -0.29
CA ARG A 157 5.38 -15.94 -1.13
C ARG A 157 5.86 -15.41 -2.47
N TYR A 158 7.18 -15.46 -2.68
CA TYR A 158 7.80 -15.14 -3.96
C TYR A 158 7.61 -16.32 -4.91
N LYS A 159 6.82 -16.13 -5.96
CA LYS A 159 6.46 -17.17 -6.93
C LYS A 159 7.39 -17.15 -8.14
N ARG A 160 7.83 -15.95 -8.57
CA ARG A 160 8.70 -15.73 -9.74
C ARG A 160 9.59 -14.49 -9.52
N PRO A 161 10.79 -14.43 -10.13
CA PRO A 161 11.64 -13.25 -10.08
C PRO A 161 10.99 -12.08 -10.83
N VAL A 162 11.02 -10.89 -10.25
CA VAL A 162 10.55 -9.65 -10.91
C VAL A 162 11.70 -9.02 -11.68
N SER A 163 11.55 -8.90 -13.00
CA SER A 163 12.56 -8.30 -13.88
C SER A 163 12.61 -6.79 -13.72
N VAL A 164 13.82 -6.22 -13.70
CA VAL A 164 14.08 -4.78 -13.66
C VAL A 164 15.19 -4.37 -14.65
N PRO A 165 15.09 -3.19 -15.30
CA PRO A 165 14.02 -2.21 -15.16
C PRO A 165 12.70 -2.73 -15.75
N GLY A 166 11.58 -2.32 -15.16
CA GLY A 166 10.28 -2.82 -15.59
C GLY A 166 9.13 -2.33 -14.73
N GLU A 167 7.91 -2.55 -15.20
CA GLU A 167 6.70 -2.20 -14.48
C GLU A 167 6.17 -3.37 -13.66
N ILE A 168 5.56 -3.05 -12.52
CA ILE A 168 4.72 -3.98 -11.76
C ILE A 168 3.37 -3.35 -11.43
N GLU A 169 2.37 -4.21 -11.27
CA GLU A 169 1.05 -3.86 -10.73
C GLU A 169 0.82 -4.62 -9.42
N VAL A 170 0.63 -3.90 -8.33
CA VAL A 170 0.21 -4.47 -7.05
C VAL A 170 -1.31 -4.42 -6.99
N ARG A 171 -1.94 -5.58 -6.87
CA ARG A 171 -3.40 -5.70 -6.69
C ARG A 171 -3.68 -6.05 -5.24
N VAL A 172 -4.57 -5.29 -4.60
CA VAL A 172 -4.90 -5.44 -3.19
C VAL A 172 -6.38 -5.74 -3.05
N GLN A 173 -6.71 -6.67 -2.17
CA GLN A 173 -8.08 -6.99 -1.78
C GLN A 173 -8.16 -7.10 -0.25
N VAL A 174 -9.06 -6.33 0.35
CA VAL A 174 -9.36 -6.40 1.78
C VAL A 174 -10.44 -7.46 1.96
N LEU A 175 -10.12 -8.51 2.72
CA LEU A 175 -10.90 -9.74 2.74
C LEU A 175 -11.85 -9.83 3.92
N ALA A 176 -11.49 -9.24 5.06
CA ALA A 176 -12.27 -9.35 6.28
C ALA A 176 -11.94 -8.22 7.26
N LYS A 177 -12.91 -7.87 8.10
CA LYS A 177 -12.74 -7.00 9.28
C LYS A 177 -13.35 -7.67 10.51
N GLN A 178 -12.52 -8.06 11.47
CA GLN A 178 -12.94 -8.65 12.74
C GLN A 178 -12.53 -7.73 13.88
N GLY A 179 -13.50 -6.96 14.38
CA GLY A 179 -13.24 -5.93 15.38
C GLY A 179 -12.23 -4.90 14.85
N ARG A 180 -11.03 -4.89 15.45
CA ARG A 180 -9.93 -3.96 15.11
C ARG A 180 -8.93 -4.54 14.10
N LYS A 181 -9.17 -5.74 13.58
CA LYS A 181 -8.25 -6.42 12.66
C LYS A 181 -8.80 -6.36 11.24
N LEU A 182 -7.97 -6.02 10.26
CA LEU A 182 -8.31 -6.13 8.83
C LEU A 182 -7.35 -7.10 8.15
N TRP A 183 -7.88 -8.09 7.46
CA TRP A 183 -7.08 -9.03 6.66
C TRP A 183 -7.04 -8.57 5.22
N VAL A 184 -5.85 -8.61 4.64
CA VAL A 184 -5.59 -8.08 3.32
C VAL A 184 -4.75 -9.09 2.54
N LYS A 185 -5.17 -9.35 1.30
CA LYS A 185 -4.38 -10.10 0.32
C LYS A 185 -3.84 -9.11 -0.70
N ALA A 186 -2.61 -9.31 -1.14
CA ALA A 186 -2.07 -8.57 -2.27
C ALA A 186 -1.18 -9.43 -3.15
N GLN A 187 -1.10 -9.04 -4.41
CA GLN A 187 -0.29 -9.69 -5.42
C GLN A 187 0.53 -8.68 -6.19
N VAL A 188 1.81 -8.95 -6.37
CA VAL A 188 2.63 -8.27 -7.39
C VAL A 188 2.47 -9.03 -8.69
N VAL A 189 2.05 -8.32 -9.72
CA VAL A 189 1.81 -8.85 -11.07
C VAL A 189 2.78 -8.19 -12.03
N GLN A 190 3.44 -8.99 -12.88
CA GLN A 190 4.26 -8.51 -13.98
C GLN A 190 3.97 -9.37 -15.21
N ASN A 191 3.75 -8.75 -16.38
CA ASN A 191 3.42 -9.44 -17.62
C ASN A 191 2.23 -10.43 -17.49
N GLY A 192 1.23 -10.05 -16.70
CA GLY A 192 0.04 -10.86 -16.44
C GLY A 192 0.26 -12.08 -15.54
N GLN A 193 1.46 -12.26 -14.98
CA GLN A 193 1.79 -13.37 -14.09
C GLN A 193 1.90 -12.90 -12.64
N ILE A 194 1.46 -13.75 -11.70
CA ILE A 194 1.67 -13.52 -10.27
C ILE A 194 3.16 -13.75 -9.96
N MET A 195 3.83 -12.70 -9.52
CA MET A 195 5.24 -12.70 -9.15
C MET A 195 5.41 -12.92 -7.65
N VAL A 196 4.55 -12.25 -6.87
CA VAL A 196 4.50 -12.36 -5.41
C VAL A 196 3.04 -12.44 -4.97
N ASP A 197 2.75 -13.30 -4.00
CA ASP A 197 1.42 -13.46 -3.40
C ASP A 197 1.56 -13.34 -1.88
N ALA A 198 0.75 -12.50 -1.24
CA ALA A 198 0.91 -12.15 0.15
C ALA A 198 -0.44 -12.06 0.91
N MET A 199 -0.40 -12.41 2.18
CA MET A 199 -1.49 -12.25 3.14
C MET A 199 -0.97 -11.56 4.39
N ALA A 200 -1.73 -10.61 4.88
CA ALA A 200 -1.36 -9.82 6.03
C ALA A 200 -2.59 -9.44 6.84
N PHE A 201 -2.36 -8.94 8.06
CA PHE A 201 -3.40 -8.22 8.77
C PHE A 201 -2.85 -7.01 9.51
N TRP A 202 -3.70 -5.97 9.54
CA TRP A 202 -3.46 -4.74 10.28
C TRP A 202 -4.26 -4.72 11.58
N LEU A 203 -3.70 -4.06 12.59
CA LEU A 203 -4.40 -3.73 13.83
C LEU A 203 -4.70 -2.23 13.88
N LEU A 204 -5.97 -1.88 13.98
CA LEU A 204 -6.42 -0.53 14.29
C LEU A 204 -6.24 -0.27 15.78
N THR A 205 -5.47 0.75 16.16
CA THR A 205 -5.40 1.20 17.55
C THR A 205 -6.42 2.28 17.83
N LEU A 206 -6.96 2.28 19.05
CA LEU A 206 -7.79 3.38 19.52
C LEU A 206 -6.89 4.58 19.81
N ALA A 207 -7.40 5.77 19.53
CA ALA A 207 -6.81 6.98 20.07
C ALA A 207 -6.76 6.89 21.60
N LYS A 208 -5.58 7.00 22.23
CA LYS A 208 -5.49 7.15 23.68
C LYS A 208 -6.05 8.53 24.03
N SER A 209 -7.25 8.63 24.61
CA SER A 209 -7.68 9.89 25.24
C SER A 209 -6.59 10.32 26.23
N VAL A 210 -5.93 11.43 25.92
CA VAL A 210 -5.06 12.11 26.88
C VAL A 210 -6.04 12.81 27.83
N LEU A 211 -6.25 12.22 29.01
CA LEU A 211 -6.86 12.90 30.15
C LEU A 211 -5.88 13.95 30.70
#